data_AF-B0MZK1-F1
#
_entry.id   AF-B0MZK1-F1
#
_cell.length_a   1.000
_cell.length_b   1.000
_cell.length_c   1.000
_cell.angle_alpha   90.00
_cell.angle_beta   90.00
_cell.angle_gamma   90.00
#
_symmetry.space_group_name_H-M   'P 1'
#
loop_
_entity.id
_entity.type
_entity.pdbx_description
1 polymer ?
#
loop_
_entity_poly.entity_id
_entity_poly.type
_entity_poly.pdbx_seq_one_letter_code
_entity_poly.pdbx_strand_id
1 'polypeptide(L)'
;MAEIIKTDGTRQPVQPANGTDFKLEEMQAIVGGDIELVFLNDTEIMVVNEEGKVHGLKHNPTATRIFKENHPSLSDYIVGDVLVCKEEQIK
;
A
#
# COMPACT_ATOMS: atom_id res chain seq x y z
N MET A 1 13.01 -2.07 2.46
CA MET A 1 12.58 -1.04 3.43
C MET A 1 11.10 -0.87 3.22
N ALA A 2 10.33 -0.76 4.29
CA ALA A 2 8.89 -0.63 4.20
C ALA A 2 8.42 0.67 4.84
N GLU A 3 7.39 1.28 4.25
CA GLU A 3 6.79 2.51 4.75
C GLU A 3 5.26 2.47 4.63
N ILE A 4 4.60 3.13 5.56
CA ILE A 4 3.18 3.45 5.47
C ILE A 4 3.06 4.85 4.87
N ILE A 5 2.32 4.99 3.78
CA ILE A 5 2.00 6.29 3.17
C ILE A 5 0.56 6.62 3.54
N LYS A 6 0.37 7.62 4.40
CA LYS A 6 -0.94 8.01 4.88
C LYS A 6 -1.64 8.99 3.93
N THR A 7 -2.96 9.04 4.04
CA THR A 7 -3.82 9.95 3.25
C THR A 7 -3.54 11.43 3.48
N ASP A 8 -2.93 11.81 4.62
CA ASP A 8 -2.48 13.17 4.90
C ASP A 8 -1.11 13.52 4.27
N GLY A 9 -0.50 12.57 3.56
CA GLY A 9 0.80 12.71 2.93
C GLY A 9 1.99 12.35 3.81
N THR A 10 1.77 12.03 5.10
CA THR A 10 2.84 11.57 5.99
C THR A 10 3.35 10.20 5.58
N ARG A 11 4.65 9.98 5.80
CA ARG A 11 5.34 8.73 5.53
C ARG A 11 5.95 8.22 6.82
N GLN A 12 5.66 6.97 7.17
CA GLN A 12 6.12 6.36 8.41
C GLN A 12 6.89 5.07 8.09
N PRO A 13 8.19 4.98 8.44
CA PRO A 13 8.91 3.71 8.35
C PRO A 13 8.23 2.65 9.20
N VAL A 14 8.16 1.42 8.66
CA VAL A 14 7.59 0.27 9.36
C VAL A 14 8.43 -0.97 9.10
N GLN A 15 8.39 -1.91 10.03
CA GLN A 15 9.02 -3.22 9.90
C GLN A 15 7.99 -4.28 10.29
N PRO A 16 8.03 -5.48 9.69
CA PRO A 16 7.19 -6.59 10.12
C PRO A 16 7.55 -6.98 11.56
N ALA A 17 6.57 -7.38 12.35
CA ALA A 17 6.76 -7.70 13.77
C ALA A 17 7.74 -8.87 13.98
N ASN A 18 7.81 -9.80 13.02
CA ASN A 18 8.76 -10.93 13.05
C ASN A 18 10.15 -10.57 12.51
N GLY A 19 10.35 -9.37 11.98
CA GLY A 19 11.62 -8.89 11.41
C GLY A 19 11.94 -9.39 9.98
N THR A 20 11.08 -10.19 9.35
CA THR A 20 11.30 -10.75 8.01
C THR A 20 10.21 -10.36 7.01
N ASP A 21 8.95 -10.70 7.30
CA ASP A 21 7.82 -10.61 6.38
C ASP A 21 6.55 -10.16 7.10
N PHE A 22 5.73 -9.36 6.42
CA PHE A 22 4.45 -8.92 6.93
C PHE A 22 3.44 -10.06 6.86
N LYS A 23 2.77 -10.33 7.98
CA LYS A 23 1.59 -11.22 8.00
C LYS A 23 0.38 -10.52 7.41
N LEU A 24 -0.56 -11.33 6.90
CA LEU A 24 -1.82 -10.83 6.36
C LEU A 24 -2.52 -9.90 7.36
N GLU A 25 -2.57 -10.27 8.63
CA GLU A 25 -3.21 -9.49 9.67
C GLU A 25 -2.52 -8.14 9.92
N GLU A 26 -1.19 -8.06 9.75
CA GLU A 26 -0.46 -6.80 9.85
C GLU A 26 -0.80 -5.88 8.69
N MET A 27 -0.85 -6.42 7.47
CA MET A 27 -1.21 -5.67 6.26
C MET A 27 -2.65 -5.17 6.33
N GLN A 28 -3.59 -6.04 6.71
CA GLN A 28 -5.00 -5.68 6.91
C GLN A 28 -5.16 -4.60 7.99
N ALA A 29 -4.40 -4.67 9.08
CA ALA A 29 -4.41 -3.64 10.13
C ALA A 29 -3.86 -2.29 9.64
N ILE A 30 -2.89 -2.29 8.74
CA ILE A 30 -2.32 -1.07 8.15
C ILE A 30 -3.30 -0.42 7.17
N VAL A 31 -3.89 -1.18 6.26
CA VAL A 31 -4.75 -0.63 5.18
C VAL A 31 -6.23 -0.53 5.59
N GLY A 32 -6.63 -1.20 6.67
CA GLY A 32 -7.96 -1.12 7.26
C GLY A 32 -9.04 -1.94 6.56
N GLY A 33 -8.74 -3.16 6.11
CA GLY A 33 -9.69 -4.01 5.38
C GLY A 33 -8.99 -5.19 4.69
N ASP A 34 -9.70 -5.86 3.78
CA ASP A 34 -9.10 -6.86 2.91
C ASP A 34 -8.10 -6.19 1.95
N ILE A 35 -7.11 -6.97 1.50
CA ILE A 35 -5.94 -6.43 0.81
C ILE A 35 -5.94 -6.73 -0.68
N GLU A 36 -5.50 -5.76 -1.46
CA GLU A 36 -5.09 -5.95 -2.84
C GLU A 36 -3.59 -5.63 -2.98
N LEU A 37 -2.85 -6.47 -3.71
CA LEU A 37 -1.44 -6.25 -4.01
C LEU A 37 -1.30 -5.55 -5.37
N VAL A 38 -0.69 -4.38 -5.36
CA VAL A 38 -0.36 -3.62 -6.57
C VAL A 38 1.15 -3.66 -6.78
N PHE A 39 1.60 -4.39 -7.80
CA PHE A 39 3.01 -4.53 -8.15
C PHE A 39 3.51 -3.25 -8.83
N LEU A 40 4.37 -2.48 -8.15
CA LEU A 40 4.92 -1.24 -8.69
C LEU A 40 6.08 -1.53 -9.65
N ASN A 41 6.91 -2.50 -9.32
CA ASN A 41 8.01 -2.99 -10.15
C ASN A 41 8.37 -4.42 -9.74
N ASP A 42 9.45 -4.97 -10.31
CA ASP A 42 9.93 -6.34 -10.05
C ASP A 42 10.32 -6.61 -8.59
N THR A 43 10.40 -5.58 -7.73
CA THR A 43 10.87 -5.72 -6.35
C THR A 43 9.98 -5.05 -5.31
N GLU A 44 9.07 -4.17 -5.70
CA GLU A 44 8.25 -3.37 -4.79
C GLU A 44 6.76 -3.55 -5.03
N ILE A 45 6.03 -3.69 -3.93
CA ILE A 45 4.58 -3.87 -3.89
C ILE A 45 3.98 -2.75 -3.04
N MET A 46 2.84 -2.23 -3.50
CA MET A 46 1.93 -1.42 -2.71
C MET A 46 0.75 -2.28 -2.28
N VAL A 47 0.56 -2.44 -0.99
CA VAL A 47 -0.62 -3.09 -0.41
C VAL A 47 -1.67 -2.02 -0.15
N VAL A 48 -2.87 -2.24 -0.69
CA VAL A 48 -4.00 -1.31 -0.58
C VAL A 48 -5.21 -2.02 0.01
N ASN A 49 -6.20 -1.24 0.45
CA ASN A 49 -7.50 -1.76 0.85
C ASN A 49 -8.35 -2.07 -0.39
N GLU A 50 -8.72 -3.33 -0.59
CA GLU A 50 -9.47 -3.81 -1.78
C GLU A 50 -10.82 -3.08 -1.92
N GLU A 51 -11.55 -2.91 -0.82
CA GLU A 51 -12.84 -2.21 -0.81
C GLU A 51 -12.73 -0.71 -0.57
N GLY A 52 -11.53 -0.13 -0.53
CA GLY A 52 -11.31 1.23 -0.05
C GLY A 52 -12.17 2.28 -0.75
N LYS A 53 -12.39 2.14 -2.07
CA LYS A 53 -13.25 3.04 -2.85
C LYS A 53 -14.72 2.84 -2.54
N VAL A 54 -15.16 1.58 -2.38
CA VAL A 54 -16.53 1.21 -2.02
C VAL A 54 -16.88 1.76 -0.64
N HIS A 55 -15.92 1.73 0.30
CA HIS A 55 -16.05 2.28 1.65
C HIS A 55 -15.85 3.81 1.73
N GLY A 56 -15.54 4.48 0.61
CA GLY A 56 -15.35 5.93 0.59
C GLY A 56 -14.13 6.41 1.38
N LEU A 57 -13.06 5.60 1.43
CA LEU A 57 -11.79 6.03 2.03
C LEU A 57 -11.23 7.26 1.30
N LYS A 58 -10.48 8.08 2.05
CA LYS A 58 -9.92 9.32 1.52
C LYS A 58 -8.91 9.04 0.41
N HIS A 59 -8.91 9.86 -0.63
CA HIS A 59 -7.87 9.84 -1.65
C HIS A 59 -6.47 10.01 -1.03
N ASN A 60 -5.50 9.24 -1.52
CA ASN A 60 -4.11 9.29 -1.11
C ASN A 60 -3.25 9.84 -2.27
N PRO A 61 -3.00 11.16 -2.36
CA PRO A 61 -2.30 11.76 -3.49
C PRO A 61 -0.89 11.22 -3.70
N THR A 62 -0.18 10.93 -2.61
CA THR A 62 1.19 10.41 -2.66
C THR A 62 1.20 9.00 -3.22
N ALA A 63 0.33 8.11 -2.73
CA ALA A 63 0.20 6.75 -3.26
C ALA A 63 -0.30 6.74 -4.71
N THR A 64 -1.30 7.55 -5.05
CA THR A 64 -1.79 7.71 -6.43
C THR A 64 -0.69 8.14 -7.39
N ARG A 65 0.19 9.06 -6.98
CA ARG A 65 1.30 9.48 -7.82
C ARG A 65 2.26 8.32 -8.12
N ILE A 66 2.64 7.56 -7.09
CA ILE A 66 3.53 6.40 -7.25
C ILE A 66 2.88 5.35 -8.15
N PHE A 67 1.58 5.06 -7.94
CA PHE A 67 0.82 4.15 -8.80
C PHE A 67 0.87 4.58 -10.27
N LYS A 68 0.62 5.87 -10.57
CA LYS A 68 0.64 6.38 -11.95
C LYS A 68 2.03 6.43 -12.57
N GLU A 69 3.07 6.67 -11.77
CA GLU A 69 4.46 6.60 -12.23
C GLU A 69 4.83 5.18 -12.69
N ASN A 70 4.26 4.14 -12.08
CA ASN A 70 4.52 2.74 -12.38
C ASN A 70 3.49 2.10 -13.34
N HIS A 71 2.29 2.66 -13.44
CA HIS A 71 1.21 2.22 -14.33
C HIS A 71 0.64 3.37 -15.17
N PRO A 72 1.45 4.01 -16.04
CA PRO A 72 1.06 5.24 -16.73
C PRO A 72 -0.12 5.09 -17.71
N SER A 73 -0.45 3.87 -18.12
CA SER A 73 -1.61 3.57 -18.97
C SER A 73 -2.94 3.47 -18.22
N LEU A 74 -2.91 3.38 -16.88
CA LEU A 74 -4.11 3.26 -16.05
C LEU A 74 -4.59 4.63 -15.56
N SER A 75 -5.89 4.88 -15.65
CA SER A 75 -6.52 6.14 -15.21
C SER A 75 -6.97 6.14 -13.74
N ASP A 76 -6.61 5.09 -12.99
CA ASP A 76 -7.10 4.86 -11.64
C ASP A 76 -6.36 5.68 -10.56
N TYR A 77 -6.83 5.59 -9.32
CA TYR A 77 -6.30 6.28 -8.16
C TYR A 77 -6.36 5.42 -6.90
N ILE A 78 -5.56 5.79 -5.90
CA ILE A 78 -5.43 5.09 -4.63
C ILE A 78 -6.15 5.86 -3.53
N VAL A 79 -6.81 5.12 -2.63
CA VAL A 79 -7.50 5.64 -1.45
C VAL A 79 -7.06 4.87 -0.21
N GLY A 80 -7.23 5.47 0.96
CA GLY A 80 -6.78 4.89 2.23
C GLY A 80 -5.28 5.01 2.45
N ASP A 81 -4.84 4.60 3.63
CA ASP A 81 -3.42 4.46 3.94
C ASP A 81 -2.91 3.18 3.26
N VAL A 82 -1.66 3.19 2.82
CA VAL A 82 -1.07 2.05 2.09
C VAL A 82 0.25 1.64 2.71
N LEU A 83 0.59 0.36 2.57
CA LEU A 83 1.93 -0.15 2.84
C LEU A 83 2.69 -0.25 1.52
N VAL A 84 3.90 0.31 1.45
CA VAL A 84 4.85 0.02 0.38
C VAL A 84 6.00 -0.78 0.97
N CYS A 85 6.28 -1.96 0.42
CA CYS A 85 7.36 -2.81 0.86
C CYS A 85 7.94 -3.60 -0.31
N LYS A 86 9.02 -4.34 -0.05
CA LYS A 86 9.55 -5.24 -1.07
C LYS A 86 8.72 -6.51 -1.18
N GLU A 87 8.71 -7.11 -2.37
CA GLU A 87 8.07 -8.43 -2.60
C GLU A 87 8.60 -9.50 -1.63
N GLU A 88 9.92 -9.53 -1.38
CA GLU A 88 10.54 -10.48 -0.43
C GLU A 88 10.02 -10.37 1.01
N GLN A 89 9.29 -9.30 1.34
CA GLN A 89 8.70 -9.04 2.65
C GLN A 89 7.21 -9.41 2.72
N ILE A 90 6.64 -10.04 1.67
CA ILE A 90 5.25 -10.52 1.64
C ILE A 90 5.25 -12.05 1.69
N LYS A 91 4.41 -12.66 2.55
CA LYS A 91 4.30 -14.12 2.69
C LYS A 91 2.89 -14.60 2.98
#